data_AF-A0A7V6U276-F1
#
_entry.id   AF-A0A7V6U276-F1
#
_cell.length_a   1.000
_cell.length_b   1.000
_cell.length_c   1.000
_cell.angle_alpha   90.00
_cell.angle_beta   90.00
_cell.angle_gamma   90.00
#
_symmetry.space_group_name_H-M   'P 1'
#
loop_
_entity.id
_entity.type
_entity.pdbx_description
1 polymer ?
#
loop_
_entity_poly.entity_id
_entity_poly.type
_entity_poly.pdbx_seq_one_letter_code
_entity_poly.pdbx_strand_id
1 'polypeptide(L)' 'QIGSLPSEGQARDMLAKASATAGGTLRAASPYTETFSKGSATFYRARFVGFSSKQAAWDACASLKKKNFGCYAVAN' A
#
# COMPACT_ATOMS: atom_id res chain seq x y z
N GLN A 1 3.00 1.21 2.61
CA GLN A 1 1.69 0.78 3.15
C GLN A 1 0.69 1.90 2.94
N ILE A 2 -0.53 1.58 2.49
CA ILE A 2 -1.56 2.58 2.18
C ILE A 2 -2.78 2.51 3.12
N GLY A 3 -2.96 1.41 3.86
CA GLY A 3 -4.04 1.27 4.82
C GLY A 3 -3.98 -0.04 5.61
N SER A 4 -4.76 -0.11 6.68
CA SER A 4 -5.06 -1.34 7.45
C SER A 4 -6.58 -1.51 7.49
N LEU A 5 -7.08 -2.60 6.92
CA LEU A 5 -8.52 -2.85 6.73
C LEU A 5 -8.98 -4.04 7.57
N PRO A 6 -10.28 -4.14 7.91
CA PRO A 6 -10.80 -5.27 8.69
C PRO A 6 -11.02 -6.55 7.87
N SER A 7 -10.91 -6.50 6.53
CA SER A 7 -11.00 -7.67 5.65
C SER A 7 -9.95 -7.67 4.55
N GLU A 8 -9.58 -8.87 4.09
CA GLU A 8 -8.64 -9.04 2.98
C GLU A 8 -9.20 -8.45 1.67
N GLY A 9 -10.49 -8.65 1.40
CA GLY A 9 -11.16 -8.11 0.22
C GLY A 9 -11.04 -6.59 0.14
N GLN A 10 -11.34 -5.88 1.23
CA GLN A 10 -11.19 -4.42 1.28
C GLN A 10 -9.74 -3.96 1.09
N ALA A 11 -8.76 -4.71 1.60
CA ALA A 11 -7.36 -4.40 1.38
C ALA A 11 -6.97 -4.57 -0.10
N ARG A 12 -7.43 -5.65 -0.75
CA ARG A 12 -7.21 -5.87 -2.19
C ARG A 12 -7.89 -4.80 -3.05
N ASP A 13 -9.12 -4.42 -2.73
CA ASP A 13 -9.84 -3.36 -3.45
C ASP A 13 -9.13 -2.01 -3.34
N MET A 14 -8.60 -1.68 -2.14
CA MET A 14 -7.81 -0.48 -1.94
C MET A 14 -6.52 -0.49 -2.77
N LEU A 15 -5.83 -1.65 -2.85
CA LEU A 15 -4.64 -1.83 -3.68
C LEU A 15 -4.95 -1.67 -5.16
N ALA A 16 -6.05 -2.25 -5.64
CA ALA A 16 -6.50 -2.11 -7.03
C ALA A 16 -6.81 -0.64 -7.36
N LYS A 17 -7.56 0.05 -6.49
CA LYS A 17 -7.89 1.48 -6.65
C LYS A 17 -6.65 2.36 -6.66
N ALA A 18 -5.71 2.12 -5.74
CA ALA A 18 -4.44 2.85 -5.68
C ALA A 18 -3.58 2.61 -6.93
N SER A 19 -3.51 1.37 -7.41
CA SER A 19 -2.78 0.99 -8.63
C SER A 19 -3.35 1.69 -9.87
N ALA A 20 -4.68 1.69 -10.01
CA ALA A 20 -5.36 2.37 -11.11
C ALA A 20 -5.15 3.90 -11.07
N THR A 21 -5.04 4.48 -9.88
CA THR A 21 -4.95 5.94 -9.71
C THR A 21 -3.52 6.49 -9.82
N ALA A 22 -2.55 5.80 -9.22
CA ALA A 22 -1.16 6.24 -9.20
C ALA A 22 -0.32 5.71 -10.37
N GLY A 23 -0.81 4.69 -11.10
CA GLY A 23 -0.29 4.29 -12.40
C GLY A 23 1.21 3.98 -12.42
N GLY A 24 1.95 4.68 -13.28
CA GLY A 24 3.34 4.36 -13.64
C GLY A 24 4.31 4.24 -12.47
N THR A 25 4.15 5.04 -11.40
CA THR A 25 5.04 5.01 -10.23
C THR A 25 4.88 3.72 -9.41
N LEU A 26 3.74 3.04 -9.52
CA LEU A 26 3.49 1.75 -8.88
C LEU A 26 3.78 0.55 -9.79
N ARG A 27 4.12 0.74 -11.08
CA ARG A 27 4.40 -0.38 -11.99
C ARG A 27 5.59 -1.25 -11.54
N ALA A 28 6.55 -0.64 -10.85
CA ALA A 28 7.70 -1.35 -10.30
C ALA A 28 7.38 -2.05 -8.97
N ALA A 29 6.16 -1.96 -8.45
CA ALA A 29 5.79 -2.48 -7.16
C ALA A 29 4.60 -3.44 -7.25
N SER A 30 4.66 -4.51 -6.46
CA SER A 30 3.62 -5.52 -6.39
C SER A 30 2.65 -5.21 -5.25
N PRO A 31 1.34 -5.26 -5.48
CA PRO A 31 0.35 -5.19 -4.41
C PRO A 31 0.49 -6.41 -3.51
N TYR A 32 0.48 -6.19 -2.20
CA TYR A 32 0.57 -7.23 -1.18
C TYR A 32 -0.33 -6.90 0.00
N THR A 33 -1.02 -7.91 0.49
CA THR A 33 -1.84 -7.81 1.69
C THR A 33 -1.14 -8.56 2.81
N GLU A 34 -0.72 -7.84 3.85
CA GLU A 34 -0.15 -8.46 5.04
C GLU A 34 -1.23 -8.61 6.10
N THR A 35 -1.45 -9.84 6.57
CA THR A 35 -2.30 -10.08 7.73
C THR A 35 -1.55 -9.69 9.01
N PHE A 36 -2.17 -8.84 9.82
CA PHE A 36 -1.62 -8.31 11.06
C PHE A 36 -2.66 -8.39 12.17
N SER A 37 -2.37 -9.19 13.19
CA SER A 37 -3.24 -9.30 14.37
C SER A 37 -2.77 -8.36 15.48
N LYS A 38 -3.71 -7.62 16.07
CA LYS A 38 -3.48 -6.75 17.23
C LYS A 38 -4.55 -7.04 18.28
N GLY A 39 -4.14 -7.65 19.39
CA GLY A 39 -5.09 -8.15 20.39
C GLY A 39 -5.96 -9.25 19.81
N SER A 40 -7.28 -9.10 19.91
CA SER A 40 -8.28 -10.01 19.34
C SER A 40 -8.70 -9.67 17.90
N ALA A 41 -8.20 -8.56 17.33
CA ALA A 41 -8.59 -8.11 16.01
C ALA A 41 -7.53 -8.45 14.96
N THR A 42 -7.97 -9.01 13.83
CA THR A 42 -7.14 -9.22 12.63
C THR A 42 -7.37 -8.09 11.64
N PHE A 43 -6.28 -7.49 11.20
CA PHE A 43 -6.24 -6.45 10.19
C PHE A 43 -5.49 -6.94 8.96
N TYR A 44 -5.84 -6.36 7.83
CA TYR A 44 -5.25 -6.65 6.53
C TYR A 44 -4.62 -5.37 6.01
N ARG A 45 -3.29 -5.32 6.08
CA ARG A 45 -2.50 -4.16 5.68
C ARG A 45 -2.29 -4.18 4.18
N ALA A 46 -2.92 -3.23 3.49
CA ALA A 46 -2.68 -2.96 2.08
C ALA A 46 -1.30 -2.29 1.91
N ARG A 47 -0.36 -2.94 1.22
CA ARG A 47 0.96 -2.38 0.92
C ARG A 47 1.43 -2.72 -0.49
N PHE A 48 2.35 -1.91 -0.99
CA PHE A 48 3.13 -2.21 -2.18
C PHE A 48 4.53 -2.62 -1.75
N VAL A 49 5.08 -3.66 -2.38
CA VAL A 49 6.41 -4.22 -2.11
C VAL A 49 7.20 -4.34 -3.41
N GLY A 50 8.51 -4.59 -3.34
CA GLY A 50 9.34 -4.77 -4.54
C GLY A 50 9.88 -3.47 -5.15
N PHE A 51 9.77 -2.33 -4.46
CA PHE A 51 10.43 -1.10 -4.89
C PHE A 51 11.95 -1.30 -4.97
N SER A 52 12.56 -0.83 -6.06
CA SER A 52 14.00 -0.95 -6.31
C SER A 52 14.88 -0.13 -5.36
N SER A 53 14.31 0.88 -4.71
CA SER A 53 15.01 1.71 -3.73
C SER A 53 14.05 2.33 -2.72
N LYS A 54 14.60 2.78 -1.59
CA LYS A 54 13.87 3.60 -0.61
C LYS A 54 13.25 4.82 -1.27
N GLN A 55 13.99 5.50 -2.15
CA GLN A 55 13.49 6.69 -2.88
C GLN A 55 12.27 6.35 -3.73
N ALA A 56 12.29 5.24 -4.49
CA ALA A 56 11.16 4.81 -5.30
C ALA A 56 9.90 4.57 -4.45
N ALA A 57 10.06 3.99 -3.25
CA ALA A 57 8.96 3.81 -2.32
C ALA A 57 8.39 5.15 -1.79
N TRP A 58 9.26 6.13 -1.51
CA TRP A 58 8.85 7.47 -1.10
C TRP A 58 8.14 8.24 -2.22
N ASP A 59 8.65 8.17 -3.45
CA ASP A 59 8.05 8.81 -4.62
C ASP A 59 6.67 8.24 -4.91
N ALA A 60 6.52 6.92 -4.83
CA ALA A 60 5.21 6.26 -4.91
C ALA A 60 4.27 6.75 -3.80
N CYS A 61 4.75 6.85 -2.56
CA CYS A 61 3.95 7.39 -1.47
C CYS A 61 3.58 8.86 -1.68
N ALA A 62 4.46 9.69 -2.23
CA ALA A 62 4.17 11.08 -2.54
C ALA A 62 3.09 11.20 -3.63
N SER A 63 3.17 10.37 -4.68
CA SER A 63 2.15 10.29 -5.73
C SER A 63 0.79 9.88 -5.16
N LEU A 64 0.76 8.85 -4.30
CA LEU A 64 -0.44 8.39 -3.62
C LEU A 64 -1.06 9.47 -2.71
N LYS A 65 -0.24 10.19 -1.94
CA LYS A 65 -0.70 11.31 -1.09
C LYS A 65 -1.34 12.43 -1.91
N LYS A 66 -0.76 12.79 -3.07
CA LYS A 66 -1.36 13.75 -4.02
C LYS A 66 -2.72 13.31 -4.55
N LYS A 67 -3.02 12.02 -4.48
CA LYS A 67 -4.28 11.40 -4.90
C LYS A 67 -5.20 11.08 -3.70
N ASN A 68 -4.97 11.70 -2.54
CA ASN A 68 -5.73 11.51 -1.29
C ASN A 68 -5.68 10.09 -0.71
N PHE A 69 -4.65 9.30 -1.02
CA PHE A 69 -4.39 8.05 -0.30
C PHE A 69 -3.47 8.31 0.89
N GLY A 70 -3.83 7.76 2.05
CA GLY A 70 -2.88 7.62 3.14
C GLY A 70 -1.70 6.77 2.68
N CYS A 71 -0.47 7.22 2.89
CA CYS A 71 0.70 6.43 2.55
C CYS A 71 1.82 6.59 3.56
N TYR A 72 2.36 5.44 3.94
CA TYR A 72 3.48 5.30 4.85
C TYR A 72 4.53 4.37 4.21
N ALA A 73 5.65 4.94 3.78
CA ALA A 73 6.80 4.20 3.29
C ALA A 73 7.69 3.87 4.49
N VAL A 74 7.84 2.58 4.78
CA VAL A 74 8.78 2.07 5.77
C VAL A 74 9.97 1.52 5.01
N ALA A 75 11.17 1.99 5.37
CA ALA A 75 12.39 1.30 4.99
C ALA A 75 12.59 0.17 6.00
N ASN A 76 12.56 -1.07 5.51
CA ASN A 76 13.08 -2.21 6.26
C ASN A 76 14.58 -2.32 5.97
#